data_AF-A0AB38B8V7-F1
#
_entry.id   AF-A0AB38B8V7-F1
#
_cell.length_a   1.000
_cell.length_b   1.000
_cell.length_c   1.000
_cell.angle_alpha   90.00
_cell.angle_beta   90.00
_cell.angle_gamma   90.00
#
_symmetry.space_group_name_H-M   'P 1'
#
loop_
_entity.id
_entity.type
_entity.pdbx_description
1 polymer ?
#
loop_
_entity_poly.entity_id
_entity_poly.type
_entity_poly.pdbx_seq_one_letter_code
_entity_poly.pdbx_strand_id
1 'polypeptide(L)'
;MTQSVRRGTALALASAVLAALPAVPARADALRAQEWALQAVHAQQAWRTTKGEGVTVAVLDTGVDANHPDLEGQVLPEQDLVGFGAGPGDSAWARHGTGMASIIAGHGHGANGRDSGVLGLAPAAKILPVRVILEDNDTQRERARTEKAGALADGIRWAADHGADVINMSLGDDSESAHPEPREDAAIQYALGKGIPVVASAGNGGQKGNHVSYPAAYPGVIAATAVTHLGAGPGSPPGTGTPRSAPPASTSSWPTTTTATSRAGAPAPPPRSSPRPSP
;
A
#
# COMPACT_ATOMS: atom_id res chain seq x y z
N MET A 1 27.66 -51.16 -62.66
CA MET A 1 27.99 -52.22 -61.69
C MET A 1 28.68 -51.54 -60.50
N THR A 2 27.92 -51.21 -59.45
CA THR A 2 27.93 -51.88 -58.11
C THR A 2 29.26 -51.63 -57.38
N GLN A 3 29.34 -50.97 -56.23
CA GLN A 3 28.57 -51.23 -55.01
C GLN A 3 28.61 -50.03 -54.04
N SER A 4 27.47 -49.86 -53.37
CA SER A 4 27.19 -49.01 -52.22
C SER A 4 27.86 -49.51 -50.93
N VAL A 5 28.40 -48.61 -50.09
CA VAL A 5 28.47 -48.84 -48.64
C VAL A 5 28.03 -47.57 -47.90
N ARG A 6 26.83 -47.66 -47.33
CA ARG A 6 26.28 -46.73 -46.34
C ARG A 6 27.15 -46.77 -45.08
N ARG A 7 27.61 -45.62 -44.58
CA ARG A 7 28.06 -45.49 -43.19
C ARG A 7 27.08 -44.59 -42.45
N GLY A 8 26.34 -45.23 -41.55
CA GLY A 8 25.27 -44.64 -40.76
C GLY A 8 25.79 -43.63 -39.75
N THR A 9 24.98 -42.59 -39.59
CA THR A 9 24.93 -41.69 -38.45
C THR A 9 24.55 -42.46 -37.19
N ALA A 10 25.29 -42.26 -36.10
CA ALA A 10 24.85 -42.60 -34.75
C ALA A 10 24.92 -41.32 -33.91
N LEU A 11 23.75 -40.67 -33.78
CA LEU A 11 23.46 -39.65 -32.78
C LEU A 11 23.59 -40.28 -31.39
N ALA A 12 24.46 -39.75 -30.54
CA ALA A 12 24.35 -39.92 -29.10
C ALA A 12 23.47 -38.79 -28.55
N LEU A 13 22.17 -39.07 -28.42
CA LEU A 13 21.23 -38.23 -27.67
C LEU A 13 21.51 -38.45 -26.18
N ALA A 14 22.10 -37.45 -25.51
CA ALA A 14 22.12 -37.40 -24.06
C ALA A 14 20.73 -36.96 -23.57
N SER A 15 20.02 -37.90 -22.96
CA SER A 15 18.70 -37.73 -22.37
C SER A 15 18.71 -36.66 -21.28
N ALA A 16 18.04 -35.53 -21.52
CA ALA A 16 17.67 -34.59 -20.47
C ALA A 16 16.40 -35.08 -19.78
N VAL A 17 16.54 -35.73 -18.61
CA VAL A 17 15.41 -36.06 -17.73
C VAL A 17 15.33 -35.03 -16.60
N LEU A 18 14.39 -34.11 -16.80
CA LEU A 18 13.39 -33.60 -15.86
C LEU A 18 13.81 -33.18 -14.44
N ALA A 19 13.69 -31.87 -14.19
CA ALA A 19 12.99 -31.37 -13.00
C ALA A 19 12.19 -30.12 -13.39
N ALA A 20 11.01 -30.33 -14.00
CA ALA A 20 9.99 -29.29 -13.99
C ALA A 20 9.46 -29.20 -12.55
N LEU A 21 9.98 -28.26 -11.77
CA LEU A 21 9.41 -27.89 -10.48
C LEU A 21 8.19 -26.99 -10.74
N PRO A 22 6.95 -27.40 -10.44
CA PRO A 22 5.86 -26.44 -10.38
C PRO A 22 5.94 -25.75 -9.01
N ALA A 23 6.68 -24.66 -8.91
CA ALA A 23 6.84 -23.90 -7.67
C ALA A 23 6.38 -22.45 -7.84
N VAL A 24 5.10 -22.25 -8.18
CA VAL A 24 4.47 -20.91 -8.26
C VAL A 24 3.07 -20.80 -7.62
N PRO A 25 2.15 -21.80 -7.66
CA PRO A 25 0.80 -21.60 -7.08
C PRO A 25 0.80 -21.47 -5.55
N ALA A 26 1.67 -22.22 -4.86
CA ALA A 26 1.72 -22.21 -3.39
C ALA A 26 2.12 -20.86 -2.76
N ARG A 27 2.86 -20.00 -3.48
CA ARG A 27 3.33 -18.71 -2.96
C ARG A 27 2.27 -17.62 -3.07
N ALA A 28 1.48 -17.66 -4.13
CA ALA A 28 0.33 -16.78 -4.33
C ALA A 28 -0.79 -17.07 -3.32
N ASP A 29 -1.10 -18.35 -3.14
CA ASP A 29 -2.05 -18.81 -2.13
C ASP A 29 -1.58 -18.42 -0.72
N ALA A 30 -0.27 -18.45 -0.44
CA ALA A 30 0.29 -18.02 0.83
C ALA A 30 0.18 -16.50 1.07
N LEU A 31 0.28 -15.66 0.03
CA LEU A 31 0.08 -14.21 0.15
C LEU A 31 -1.40 -13.88 0.36
N ARG A 32 -2.29 -14.50 -0.42
CA ARG A 32 -3.75 -14.30 -0.30
C ARG A 32 -4.34 -14.90 0.97
N ALA A 33 -3.77 -15.98 1.48
CA ALA A 33 -4.11 -16.51 2.80
C ALA A 33 -3.75 -15.55 3.94
N GLN A 34 -2.85 -14.59 3.70
CA GLN A 34 -2.48 -13.54 4.66
C GLN A 34 -3.36 -12.28 4.52
N GLU A 35 -4.22 -12.18 3.49
CA GLU A 35 -5.16 -11.06 3.26
C GLU A 35 -6.41 -11.18 4.15
N TRP A 36 -6.20 -11.40 5.45
CA TRP A 36 -7.28 -11.50 6.44
C TRP A 36 -8.22 -10.29 6.40
N ALA A 37 -7.70 -9.11 6.04
CA ALA A 37 -8.45 -7.87 5.94
C ALA A 37 -9.60 -7.97 4.92
N LEU A 38 -9.37 -8.62 3.77
CA LEU A 38 -10.41 -8.85 2.76
C LEU A 38 -11.51 -9.78 3.27
N GLN A 39 -11.14 -10.76 4.10
CA GLN A 39 -12.11 -11.64 4.75
C GLN A 39 -12.92 -10.90 5.81
N ALA A 40 -12.25 -10.07 6.62
CA ALA A 40 -12.86 -9.28 7.69
C ALA A 40 -13.88 -8.25 7.17
N VAL A 41 -13.65 -7.68 5.99
CA VAL A 41 -14.61 -6.78 5.32
C VAL A 41 -15.57 -7.50 4.38
N HIS A 42 -15.57 -8.84 4.36
CA HIS A 42 -16.46 -9.63 3.52
C HIS A 42 -16.36 -9.29 2.01
N ALA A 43 -15.13 -9.07 1.52
CA ALA A 43 -14.87 -8.65 0.14
C ALA A 43 -15.42 -9.64 -0.89
N GLN A 44 -15.35 -10.96 -0.63
CA GLN A 44 -15.89 -11.97 -1.54
C GLN A 44 -17.41 -11.85 -1.74
N GLN A 45 -18.15 -11.41 -0.71
CA GLN A 45 -19.58 -11.13 -0.82
C GLN A 45 -19.81 -9.87 -1.65
N ALA A 46 -19.06 -8.79 -1.38
CA ALA A 46 -19.14 -7.54 -2.14
C ALA A 46 -18.86 -7.75 -3.64
N TRP A 47 -17.84 -8.57 -3.97
CA TRP A 47 -17.44 -8.90 -5.34
C TRP A 47 -18.46 -9.67 -6.16
N ARG A 48 -19.52 -10.21 -5.54
CA ARG A 48 -20.67 -10.77 -6.28
C ARG A 48 -21.53 -9.68 -6.91
N THR A 49 -21.42 -8.44 -6.42
CA THR A 49 -22.16 -7.28 -6.91
C THR A 49 -21.27 -6.39 -7.78
N THR A 50 -20.07 -6.03 -7.31
CA THR A 50 -19.12 -5.20 -8.06
C THR A 50 -17.70 -5.41 -7.55
N LYS A 51 -16.71 -5.17 -8.41
CA LYS A 51 -15.29 -5.11 -8.04
C LYS A 51 -14.72 -3.70 -8.21
N GLY A 52 -15.57 -2.68 -8.33
CA GLY A 52 -15.19 -1.29 -8.53
C GLY A 52 -15.07 -0.88 -9.99
N GLU A 53 -15.62 -1.65 -10.93
CA GLU A 53 -15.66 -1.25 -12.34
C GLU A 53 -16.27 0.15 -12.51
N GLY A 54 -15.58 1.03 -13.24
CA GLY A 54 -16.03 2.39 -13.49
C GLY A 54 -15.81 3.39 -12.35
N VAL A 55 -15.22 2.95 -11.23
CA VAL A 55 -14.84 3.83 -10.11
C VAL A 55 -13.38 4.24 -10.25
N THR A 56 -13.11 5.54 -10.05
CA THR A 56 -11.78 6.12 -9.98
C THR A 56 -11.48 6.56 -8.54
N VAL A 57 -10.45 5.97 -7.94
CA VAL A 57 -9.97 6.33 -6.61
C VAL A 57 -8.71 7.19 -6.74
N ALA A 58 -8.80 8.45 -6.31
CA ALA A 58 -7.63 9.30 -6.19
C ALA A 58 -6.80 8.91 -4.96
N VAL A 59 -5.52 8.62 -5.18
CA VAL A 59 -4.57 8.28 -4.12
C VAL A 59 -3.60 9.44 -3.98
N LEU A 60 -3.85 10.27 -2.96
CA LEU A 60 -3.01 11.42 -2.61
C LEU A 60 -1.92 10.94 -1.65
N ASP A 61 -0.72 10.70 -2.19
CA ASP A 61 0.35 10.00 -1.47
C ASP A 61 1.74 10.35 -2.03
N THR A 62 2.70 9.42 -1.95
CA THR A 62 4.10 9.55 -2.42
C THR A 62 4.29 9.34 -3.92
N GLY A 63 3.20 9.16 -4.66
CA GLY A 63 3.16 8.69 -6.04
C GLY A 63 2.78 7.21 -6.13
N VAL A 64 2.60 6.69 -7.35
CA VAL A 64 2.28 5.27 -7.58
C VAL A 64 3.14 4.71 -8.73
N ASP A 65 3.77 3.56 -8.51
CA ASP A 65 4.44 2.82 -9.58
C ASP A 65 3.42 2.13 -10.48
N ALA A 66 3.12 2.76 -11.61
CA ALA A 66 2.21 2.24 -12.62
C ALA A 66 2.68 0.93 -13.28
N ASN A 67 3.97 0.60 -13.16
CA ASN A 67 4.55 -0.64 -13.70
C ASN A 67 4.52 -1.79 -12.68
N HIS A 68 3.97 -1.57 -11.48
CA HIS A 68 3.82 -2.64 -10.50
C HIS A 68 2.92 -3.75 -11.08
N PRO A 69 3.35 -5.03 -11.10
CA PRO A 69 2.62 -6.10 -11.80
C PRO A 69 1.16 -6.27 -11.35
N ASP A 70 0.87 -6.02 -10.07
CA ASP A 70 -0.50 -6.12 -9.52
C ASP A 70 -1.39 -4.92 -9.83
N LEU A 71 -0.85 -3.87 -10.45
CA LEU A 71 -1.55 -2.61 -10.77
C LEU A 71 -1.48 -2.25 -12.25
N GLU A 72 -0.77 -3.04 -13.06
CA GLU A 72 -0.59 -2.77 -14.48
C GLU A 72 -1.94 -2.59 -15.17
N GLY A 73 -2.09 -1.48 -15.91
CA GLY A 73 -3.32 -1.11 -16.59
C GLY A 73 -4.41 -0.48 -15.70
N GLN A 74 -4.25 -0.40 -14.38
CA GLN A 74 -5.20 0.26 -13.46
C GLN A 74 -4.80 1.68 -13.05
N VAL A 75 -3.54 2.05 -13.20
CA VAL A 75 -3.02 3.36 -12.79
C VAL A 75 -3.14 4.37 -13.94
N LEU A 76 -3.87 5.46 -13.70
CA LEU A 76 -4.00 6.60 -14.60
C LEU A 76 -2.73 7.48 -14.54
N PRO A 77 -2.54 8.44 -15.48
CA PRO A 77 -1.42 9.37 -15.43
C PRO A 77 -1.33 10.11 -14.09
N GLU A 78 -0.13 10.20 -13.53
CA GLU A 78 0.13 10.86 -12.25
C GLU A 78 0.15 12.38 -12.38
N GLN A 79 -0.41 13.05 -11.36
CA GLN A 79 -0.19 14.46 -11.11
C GLN A 79 0.82 14.62 -9.97
N ASP A 80 2.02 15.14 -10.29
CA ASP A 80 3.03 15.48 -9.29
C ASP A 80 2.92 16.96 -8.89
N LEU A 81 2.59 17.22 -7.62
CA LEU A 81 2.53 18.57 -7.04
C LEU A 81 3.78 18.91 -6.21
N VAL A 82 4.65 17.93 -5.98
CA VAL A 82 5.97 18.14 -5.35
C VAL A 82 7.00 18.53 -6.40
N GLY A 83 7.04 17.84 -7.54
CA GLY A 83 7.84 18.19 -8.71
C GLY A 83 9.37 18.02 -8.54
N PHE A 84 9.81 17.37 -7.46
CA PHE A 84 11.20 17.00 -7.20
C PHE A 84 11.26 15.82 -6.22
N GLY A 85 12.47 15.31 -5.96
CA GLY A 85 12.70 14.15 -5.09
C GLY A 85 13.07 12.92 -5.90
N ALA A 86 12.94 11.75 -5.29
CA ALA A 86 13.08 10.46 -5.97
C ALA A 86 12.11 10.35 -7.15
N GLY A 87 12.50 9.57 -8.16
CA GLY A 87 11.71 9.26 -9.34
C GLY A 87 11.73 7.76 -9.68
N PRO A 88 11.04 7.34 -10.75
CA PRO A 88 10.98 5.94 -11.15
C PRO A 88 12.35 5.25 -11.22
N GLY A 89 12.49 4.14 -10.48
CA GLY A 89 13.73 3.37 -10.35
C GLY A 89 14.53 3.65 -9.07
N ASP A 90 14.25 4.76 -8.37
CA ASP A 90 14.87 5.06 -7.09
C ASP A 90 14.27 4.22 -5.96
N SER A 91 15.10 3.87 -4.96
CA SER A 91 14.63 3.10 -3.79
C SER A 91 13.65 3.85 -2.88
N ALA A 92 13.59 5.18 -2.99
CA ALA A 92 12.69 6.05 -2.26
C ALA A 92 11.51 6.55 -3.13
N TRP A 93 11.22 5.85 -4.23
CA TRP A 93 10.12 6.22 -5.13
C TRP A 93 8.84 5.45 -4.81
N ALA A 94 7.75 6.20 -4.56
CA ALA A 94 6.35 5.75 -4.62
C ALA A 94 5.99 4.46 -3.84
N ARG A 95 6.78 4.05 -2.84
CA ARG A 95 6.59 2.78 -2.12
C ARG A 95 5.28 2.76 -1.32
N HIS A 96 5.03 3.81 -0.54
CA HIS A 96 3.85 3.94 0.29
C HIS A 96 2.58 4.06 -0.57
N GLY A 97 2.56 4.97 -1.53
CA GLY A 97 1.43 5.14 -2.44
C GLY A 97 1.14 3.91 -3.30
N THR A 98 2.17 3.20 -3.78
CA THR A 98 1.97 1.91 -4.49
C THR A 98 1.37 0.84 -3.58
N GLY A 99 1.80 0.78 -2.32
CA GLY A 99 1.21 -0.11 -1.32
C GLY A 99 -0.28 0.19 -1.10
N MET A 100 -0.63 1.48 -0.97
CA MET A 100 -2.02 1.89 -0.81
C MET A 100 -2.87 1.61 -2.05
N ALA A 101 -2.36 1.94 -3.23
CA ALA A 101 -2.99 1.63 -4.50
C ALA A 101 -3.23 0.11 -4.66
N SER A 102 -2.31 -0.72 -4.19
CA SER A 102 -2.44 -2.19 -4.23
C SER A 102 -3.52 -2.71 -3.28
N ILE A 103 -3.66 -2.13 -2.08
CA ILE A 103 -4.77 -2.46 -1.15
C ILE A 103 -6.13 -2.07 -1.75
N ILE A 104 -6.17 -0.99 -2.54
CA ILE A 104 -7.39 -0.51 -3.18
C ILE A 104 -7.72 -1.34 -4.41
N ALA A 105 -6.82 -1.41 -5.40
CA ALA A 105 -7.11 -1.90 -6.74
C ALA A 105 -6.14 -2.98 -7.25
N GLY A 106 -5.33 -3.59 -6.37
CA GLY A 106 -4.48 -4.72 -6.73
C GLY A 106 -5.31 -5.82 -7.38
N HIS A 107 -4.96 -6.25 -8.60
CA HIS A 107 -5.71 -7.30 -9.32
C HIS A 107 -4.94 -8.62 -9.40
N GLY A 108 -3.72 -8.65 -8.88
CA GLY A 108 -2.79 -9.75 -9.01
C GLY A 108 -2.06 -9.77 -10.36
N HIS A 109 -1.21 -10.76 -10.56
CA HIS A 109 -0.52 -11.03 -11.83
C HIS A 109 -0.40 -12.54 -12.07
N GLY A 110 0.18 -12.96 -13.20
CA GLY A 110 0.41 -14.38 -13.55
C GLY A 110 -0.31 -14.84 -14.81
N ALA A 111 -0.35 -16.16 -15.07
CA ALA A 111 -0.78 -16.72 -16.35
C ALA A 111 -2.22 -16.37 -16.75
N ASN A 112 -3.08 -16.04 -15.79
CA ASN A 112 -4.43 -15.51 -16.02
C ASN A 112 -4.65 -14.10 -15.40
N GLY A 113 -3.58 -13.36 -15.14
CA GLY A 113 -3.62 -12.06 -14.45
C GLY A 113 -4.11 -12.16 -12.99
N ARG A 114 -4.19 -13.37 -12.42
CA ARG A 114 -4.81 -13.62 -11.12
C ARG A 114 -4.19 -14.78 -10.36
N ASP A 115 -3.05 -15.31 -10.79
CA ASP A 115 -2.46 -16.52 -10.19
C ASP A 115 -1.41 -16.19 -9.12
N SER A 116 -1.08 -14.92 -8.94
CA SER A 116 -0.04 -14.40 -8.03
C SER A 116 -0.34 -12.95 -7.64
N GLY A 117 0.41 -12.44 -6.66
CA GLY A 117 0.28 -11.06 -6.20
C GLY A 117 -0.91 -10.79 -5.28
N VAL A 118 -1.07 -9.52 -4.91
CA VAL A 118 -2.07 -9.06 -3.95
C VAL A 118 -3.40 -8.73 -4.62
N LEU A 119 -4.49 -8.98 -3.91
CA LEU A 119 -5.83 -8.52 -4.28
C LEU A 119 -6.21 -7.31 -3.42
N GLY A 120 -6.61 -6.24 -4.09
CA GLY A 120 -7.21 -5.08 -3.48
C GLY A 120 -8.71 -5.27 -3.29
N LEU A 121 -9.33 -4.39 -2.50
CA LEU A 121 -10.76 -4.43 -2.21
C LEU A 121 -11.64 -4.17 -3.44
N ALA A 122 -11.17 -3.33 -4.36
CA ALA A 122 -11.84 -2.94 -5.59
C ALA A 122 -10.90 -3.19 -6.81
N PRO A 123 -10.62 -4.47 -7.13
CA PRO A 123 -9.57 -4.84 -8.10
C PRO A 123 -9.88 -4.40 -9.55
N ALA A 124 -11.09 -3.92 -9.83
CA ALA A 124 -11.48 -3.40 -11.14
C ALA A 124 -11.56 -1.86 -11.20
N ALA A 125 -11.27 -1.16 -10.10
CA ALA A 125 -11.22 0.30 -10.05
C ALA A 125 -9.96 0.85 -10.74
N LYS A 126 -10.03 2.12 -11.15
CA LYS A 126 -8.86 2.90 -11.59
C LYS A 126 -8.26 3.67 -10.43
N ILE A 127 -6.94 3.80 -10.44
CA ILE A 127 -6.19 4.64 -9.49
C ILE A 127 -5.81 5.93 -10.20
N LEU A 128 -6.15 7.07 -9.61
CA LEU A 128 -5.70 8.40 -10.02
C LEU A 128 -4.60 8.86 -9.04
N PRO A 129 -3.31 8.65 -9.36
CA PRO A 129 -2.24 9.01 -8.44
C PRO A 129 -2.00 10.52 -8.42
N VAL A 130 -1.93 11.08 -7.22
CA VAL A 130 -1.63 12.49 -6.99
C VAL A 130 -0.50 12.57 -5.95
N ARG A 131 0.70 12.91 -6.39
CA ARG A 131 1.86 12.99 -5.51
C ARG A 131 1.87 14.33 -4.78
N VAL A 132 1.67 14.27 -3.47
CA VAL A 132 1.57 15.45 -2.59
C VAL A 132 2.61 15.44 -1.46
N ILE A 133 3.25 14.29 -1.20
CA ILE A 133 4.36 14.16 -0.24
C ILE A 133 5.50 13.32 -0.85
N LEU A 134 6.68 13.34 -0.22
CA LEU A 134 7.79 12.44 -0.54
C LEU A 134 7.85 11.26 0.43
N GLU A 135 8.52 10.17 0.07
CA GLU A 135 8.75 9.04 0.98
C GLU A 135 9.53 9.46 2.24
N ASP A 136 9.30 8.79 3.37
CA ASP A 136 10.00 9.10 4.63
C ASP A 136 11.53 9.01 4.53
N ASN A 137 12.06 8.18 3.63
CA ASN A 137 13.48 8.02 3.39
C ASN A 137 14.02 8.88 2.23
N ASP A 138 13.20 9.75 1.63
CA ASP A 138 13.64 10.68 0.60
C ASP A 138 14.38 11.87 1.27
N THR A 139 15.60 12.14 0.84
CA THR A 139 16.44 13.21 1.39
C THR A 139 15.86 14.61 1.18
N GLN A 140 14.95 14.76 0.22
CA GLN A 140 14.28 16.01 -0.11
C GLN A 140 12.98 16.22 0.68
N ARG A 141 12.56 15.28 1.55
CA ARG A 141 11.27 15.34 2.26
C ARG A 141 11.11 16.58 3.12
N GLU A 142 12.12 16.98 3.87
CA GLU A 142 12.06 18.19 4.72
C GLU A 142 11.91 19.47 3.88
N ARG A 143 12.61 19.51 2.73
CA ARG A 143 12.46 20.61 1.76
C ARG A 143 11.04 20.63 1.18
N ALA A 144 10.49 19.47 0.81
CA ALA A 144 9.13 19.36 0.30
C ALA A 144 8.08 19.82 1.33
N ARG A 145 8.22 19.43 2.60
CA ARG A 145 7.32 19.90 3.68
C ARG A 145 7.25 21.43 3.76
N THR A 146 8.37 22.10 3.52
CA THR A 146 8.44 23.57 3.59
C THR A 146 8.02 24.24 2.28
N GLU A 147 8.59 23.83 1.14
CA GLU A 147 8.38 24.49 -0.15
C GLU A 147 7.06 24.10 -0.83
N LYS A 148 6.46 22.99 -0.41
CA LYS A 148 5.24 22.40 -0.98
C LYS A 148 4.12 22.20 0.05
N ALA A 149 4.08 23.03 1.09
CA ALA A 149 3.02 22.97 2.12
C ALA A 149 1.58 23.02 1.54
N GLY A 150 1.37 23.70 0.40
CA GLY A 150 0.07 23.75 -0.28
C GLY A 150 -0.30 22.53 -1.13
N ALA A 151 0.61 21.57 -1.31
CA ALA A 151 0.43 20.46 -2.27
C ALA A 151 -0.77 19.57 -1.92
N LEU A 152 -1.04 19.33 -0.63
CA LEU A 152 -2.18 18.52 -0.21
C LEU A 152 -3.50 19.18 -0.62
N ALA A 153 -3.70 20.44 -0.26
CA ALA A 153 -4.91 21.18 -0.61
C ALA A 153 -5.11 21.29 -2.14
N ASP A 154 -4.03 21.56 -2.89
CA ASP A 154 -4.09 21.61 -4.35
C ASP A 154 -4.39 20.25 -4.96
N GLY A 155 -3.85 19.17 -4.39
CA GLY A 155 -4.10 17.80 -4.81
C GLY A 155 -5.55 17.37 -4.62
N ILE A 156 -6.15 17.74 -3.48
CA ILE A 156 -7.57 17.45 -3.19
C ILE A 156 -8.46 18.13 -4.22
N ARG A 157 -8.23 19.42 -4.50
CA ARG A 157 -9.01 20.16 -5.50
C ARG A 157 -8.81 19.59 -6.90
N TRP A 158 -7.56 19.32 -7.27
CA TRP A 158 -7.23 18.76 -8.58
C TRP A 158 -7.91 17.41 -8.78
N ALA A 159 -7.83 16.48 -7.83
CA ALA A 159 -8.51 15.19 -7.90
C ALA A 159 -10.03 15.34 -8.08
N ALA A 160 -10.64 16.26 -7.33
CA ALA A 160 -12.07 16.57 -7.42
C ALA A 160 -12.48 17.20 -8.76
N ASP A 161 -11.55 17.76 -9.52
CA ASP A 161 -11.77 18.30 -10.86
C ASP A 161 -11.42 17.30 -11.98
N HIS A 162 -10.70 16.22 -11.68
CA HIS A 162 -10.15 15.26 -12.66
C HIS A 162 -10.77 13.86 -12.55
N GLY A 163 -12.03 13.79 -12.14
CA GLY A 163 -12.84 12.57 -12.23
C GLY A 163 -12.62 11.57 -11.10
N ALA A 164 -12.11 11.99 -9.93
CA ALA A 164 -12.12 11.15 -8.75
C ALA A 164 -13.55 10.92 -8.25
N ASP A 165 -13.92 9.66 -8.05
CA ASP A 165 -15.16 9.28 -7.37
C ASP A 165 -14.95 9.13 -5.86
N VAL A 166 -13.71 8.85 -5.44
CA VAL A 166 -13.29 8.73 -4.03
C VAL A 166 -11.89 9.33 -3.89
N ILE A 167 -11.63 10.04 -2.79
CA ILE A 167 -10.29 10.54 -2.44
C ILE A 167 -9.77 9.78 -1.22
N ASN A 168 -8.63 9.11 -1.37
CA ASN A 168 -7.90 8.45 -0.28
C ASN A 168 -6.61 9.21 0.05
N MET A 169 -6.43 9.53 1.33
CA MET A 169 -5.24 10.18 1.89
C MET A 169 -4.68 9.34 3.03
N SER A 170 -3.70 8.49 2.75
CA SER A 170 -3.01 7.69 3.77
C SER A 170 -1.87 8.47 4.42
N LEU A 171 -2.14 9.72 4.74
CA LEU A 171 -1.21 10.69 5.32
C LEU A 171 -1.94 11.50 6.38
N GLY A 172 -1.17 12.17 7.21
CA GLY A 172 -1.67 13.16 8.15
C GLY A 172 -0.57 13.74 9.01
N ASP A 173 -0.85 14.89 9.60
CA ASP A 173 -0.06 15.45 10.69
C ASP A 173 -0.77 15.11 12.01
N ASP A 174 -0.17 14.21 12.78
CA ASP A 174 -0.58 13.82 14.14
C ASP A 174 0.41 14.28 15.21
N SER A 175 1.24 15.28 14.88
CA SER A 175 2.16 15.93 15.82
C SER A 175 1.43 16.80 16.84
N GLU A 176 2.14 17.23 17.89
CA GLU A 176 1.60 18.19 18.87
C GLU A 176 1.24 19.54 18.25
N SER A 177 1.84 19.88 17.10
CA SER A 177 1.57 21.10 16.34
C SER A 177 0.46 20.94 15.29
N ALA A 178 -0.16 19.77 15.18
CA ALA A 178 -1.23 19.52 14.22
C ALA A 178 -2.40 20.50 14.46
N HIS A 179 -2.81 21.20 13.41
CA HIS A 179 -3.88 22.20 13.47
C HIS A 179 -4.61 22.27 12.13
N PRO A 180 -5.87 22.71 12.11
CA PRO A 180 -6.58 22.90 10.85
C PRO A 180 -5.95 24.05 10.06
N GLU A 181 -5.73 23.82 8.77
CA GLU A 181 -5.30 24.83 7.82
C GLU A 181 -6.47 25.29 6.94
N PRO A 182 -6.75 26.60 6.82
CA PRO A 182 -7.91 27.08 6.05
C PRO A 182 -7.94 26.65 4.58
N ARG A 183 -6.77 26.48 3.95
CA ARG A 183 -6.69 26.06 2.54
C ARG A 183 -7.05 24.59 2.37
N GLU A 184 -6.61 23.74 3.29
CA GLU A 184 -6.96 22.32 3.31
C GLU A 184 -8.44 22.12 3.62
N ASP A 185 -8.98 22.79 4.64
CA ASP A 185 -10.43 22.72 4.95
C ASP A 185 -11.26 23.13 3.73
N ALA A 186 -10.93 24.25 3.08
CA ALA A 186 -11.62 24.70 1.88
C ALA A 186 -11.52 23.69 0.72
N ALA A 187 -10.42 22.95 0.60
CA ALA A 187 -10.27 21.90 -0.40
C ALA A 187 -11.11 20.65 -0.06
N ILE A 188 -11.15 20.25 1.21
CA ILE A 188 -12.00 19.16 1.71
C ILE A 188 -13.47 19.49 1.48
N GLN A 189 -13.93 20.66 1.91
CA GLN A 189 -15.33 21.07 1.72
C GLN A 189 -15.68 21.19 0.23
N TYR A 190 -14.73 21.55 -0.63
CA TYR A 190 -14.93 21.55 -2.08
C TYR A 190 -15.17 20.14 -2.65
N ALA A 191 -14.34 19.16 -2.27
CA ALA A 191 -14.53 17.77 -2.69
C ALA A 191 -15.86 17.19 -2.18
N LEU A 192 -16.15 17.40 -0.89
CA LEU A 192 -17.41 16.96 -0.28
C LEU A 192 -18.63 17.63 -0.92
N GLY A 193 -18.54 18.93 -1.25
CA GLY A 193 -19.60 19.67 -1.95
C GLY A 193 -19.88 19.16 -3.37
N LYS A 194 -18.93 18.44 -3.99
CA LYS A 194 -19.13 17.71 -5.24
C LYS A 194 -19.68 16.30 -5.05
N GLY A 195 -19.92 15.88 -3.82
CA GLY A 195 -20.37 14.53 -3.49
C GLY A 195 -19.26 13.48 -3.52
N ILE A 196 -17.98 13.90 -3.49
CA ILE A 196 -16.84 12.97 -3.50
C ILE A 196 -16.51 12.62 -2.05
N PRO A 197 -16.71 11.37 -1.60
CA PRO A 197 -16.28 10.93 -0.29
C PRO A 197 -14.75 11.04 -0.14
N VAL A 198 -14.33 11.53 1.02
CA VAL A 198 -12.93 11.72 1.37
C VAL A 198 -12.59 10.82 2.56
N VAL A 199 -11.56 10.00 2.41
CA VAL A 199 -11.06 9.07 3.43
C VAL A 199 -9.64 9.49 3.80
N ALA A 200 -9.36 9.58 5.10
CA ALA A 200 -8.03 9.93 5.59
C ALA A 200 -7.62 9.09 6.82
N SER A 201 -6.32 8.86 6.96
CA SER A 201 -5.76 8.17 8.13
C SER A 201 -5.98 8.98 9.41
N ALA A 202 -6.53 8.33 10.43
CA ALA A 202 -6.73 8.93 11.75
C ALA A 202 -5.41 9.21 12.52
N GLY A 203 -4.25 8.86 11.94
CA GLY A 203 -2.94 9.04 12.55
C GLY A 203 -2.43 7.79 13.28
N ASN A 204 -1.12 7.78 13.56
CA ASN A 204 -0.40 6.69 14.22
C ASN A 204 0.01 7.04 15.66
N GLY A 205 -0.27 8.28 16.11
CA GLY A 205 0.02 8.81 17.44
C GLY A 205 -0.83 8.25 18.58
N GLY A 206 -1.60 7.18 18.37
CA GLY A 206 -2.48 6.59 19.40
C GLY A 206 -1.74 6.16 20.68
N GLN A 207 -0.46 5.75 20.58
CA GLN A 207 0.38 5.45 21.76
C GLN A 207 1.05 6.68 22.40
N LYS A 208 0.96 7.84 21.74
CA LYS A 208 1.64 9.09 22.14
C LYS A 208 0.69 10.17 22.66
N GLY A 209 -0.59 9.86 22.85
CA GLY A 209 -1.56 10.81 23.39
C GLY A 209 -2.83 10.95 22.55
N ASN A 210 -2.94 10.25 21.43
CA ASN A 210 -4.11 10.29 20.53
C ASN A 210 -4.41 11.71 20.05
N HIS A 211 -3.36 12.37 19.53
CA HIS A 211 -3.48 13.69 18.94
C HIS A 211 -4.45 13.67 17.75
N VAL A 212 -5.10 14.81 17.56
CA VAL A 212 -5.96 15.03 16.40
C VAL A 212 -5.08 14.99 15.15
N SER A 213 -5.48 14.21 14.15
CA SER A 213 -4.78 14.11 12.86
C SER A 213 -5.53 14.88 11.79
N TYR A 214 -4.87 15.81 11.12
CA TYR A 214 -5.39 16.45 9.91
C TYR A 214 -4.76 15.80 8.67
N PRO A 215 -5.53 15.50 7.61
CA PRO A 215 -6.90 15.98 7.33
C PRO A 215 -8.06 15.14 7.90
N ALA A 216 -7.81 14.04 8.62
CA ALA A 216 -8.88 13.16 9.10
C ALA A 216 -9.87 13.80 10.07
N ALA A 217 -9.46 14.87 10.75
CA ALA A 217 -10.30 15.61 11.69
C ALA A 217 -11.20 16.68 11.05
N TYR A 218 -11.07 16.96 9.74
CA TYR A 218 -11.97 17.91 9.09
C TYR A 218 -13.41 17.37 9.04
N PRO A 219 -14.43 18.22 9.26
CA PRO A 219 -15.83 17.80 9.18
C PRO A 219 -16.16 17.17 7.83
N GLY A 220 -16.82 16.00 7.87
CA GLY A 220 -17.24 15.23 6.69
C GLY A 220 -16.19 14.27 6.14
N VAL A 221 -14.95 14.31 6.63
CA VAL A 221 -13.93 13.30 6.29
C VAL A 221 -14.22 12.00 7.02
N ILE A 222 -14.06 10.88 6.31
CA ILE A 222 -14.12 9.54 6.87
C ILE A 222 -12.74 9.23 7.47
N ALA A 223 -12.65 9.27 8.79
CA ALA A 223 -11.42 8.93 9.50
C ALA A 223 -11.27 7.40 9.57
N ALA A 224 -10.16 6.90 9.03
CA ALA A 224 -9.82 5.48 9.01
C ALA A 224 -8.81 5.14 10.11
N THR A 225 -9.18 4.24 11.02
CA THR A 225 -8.30 3.71 12.07
C THR A 225 -7.85 2.28 11.76
N ALA A 226 -6.63 1.92 12.16
CA ALA A 226 -6.11 0.56 11.99
C ALA A 226 -6.55 -0.39 13.11
N VAL A 227 -6.85 -1.64 12.75
CA VAL A 227 -7.05 -2.76 13.69
C VAL A 227 -6.22 -3.96 13.27
N THR A 228 -5.76 -4.74 14.25
CA THR A 228 -4.95 -5.96 14.04
C THR A 228 -5.79 -7.21 14.20
N HIS A 229 -5.47 -8.25 13.44
CA HIS A 229 -6.03 -9.59 13.62
C HIS A 229 -5.63 -10.16 14.99
N LEU A 230 -6.58 -10.26 15.91
CA LEU A 230 -6.40 -11.01 17.16
C LEU A 230 -6.51 -12.51 16.84
N GLY A 231 -5.38 -13.19 16.71
CA GLY A 231 -5.37 -14.64 16.63
C GLY A 231 -5.94 -15.25 17.92
N ALA A 232 -7.07 -15.94 17.84
CA ALA A 232 -7.61 -16.73 18.94
C ALA A 232 -6.78 -18.03 19.11
N GLY A 233 -5.65 -17.94 19.78
CA GLY A 233 -4.97 -19.11 20.36
C GLY A 233 -5.58 -19.44 21.74
N PRO A 234 -5.77 -20.71 22.11
CA PRO A 234 -6.30 -21.05 23.44
C PRO A 234 -5.27 -20.68 24.51
N GLY A 235 -5.62 -19.75 25.41
CA GLY A 235 -4.85 -19.44 26.62
C GLY A 235 -4.26 -18.02 26.73
N SER A 236 -4.47 -17.14 25.76
CA SER A 236 -4.02 -15.74 25.88
C SER A 236 -4.95 -14.93 26.79
N PRO A 237 -4.45 -14.23 27.83
CA PRO A 237 -5.28 -13.34 28.62
C PRO A 237 -5.79 -12.18 27.74
N PRO A 238 -6.98 -11.61 28.03
CA PRO A 238 -7.55 -10.54 27.23
C PRO A 238 -6.68 -9.28 27.35
N GLY A 239 -5.83 -9.06 26.35
CA GLY A 239 -5.14 -7.79 26.14
C GLY A 239 -6.14 -6.76 25.61
N THR A 240 -6.19 -5.60 26.25
CA THR A 240 -7.11 -4.49 25.94
C THR A 240 -6.83 -3.89 24.56
N GLY A 241 -7.37 -4.50 23.50
CA GLY A 241 -7.54 -3.87 22.19
C GLY A 241 -8.79 -3.00 22.19
N THR A 242 -8.83 -1.94 23.00
CA THR A 242 -9.87 -0.92 22.87
C THR A 242 -9.54 -0.04 21.66
N PRO A 243 -10.45 0.18 20.70
CA PRO A 243 -10.36 1.31 19.81
C PRO A 243 -10.48 2.56 20.69
N ARG A 244 -9.35 3.23 20.96
CA ARG A 244 -9.34 4.45 21.76
C ARG A 244 -9.65 5.62 20.84
N SER A 245 -10.93 5.71 20.51
CA SER A 245 -11.71 6.85 20.02
C SER A 245 -10.92 8.09 19.58
N ALA A 246 -10.98 8.44 18.29
CA ALA A 246 -10.81 9.83 17.83
C ALA A 246 -12.20 10.52 17.81
N PRO A 247 -12.39 11.74 18.36
CA PRO A 247 -13.66 12.47 18.29
C PRO A 247 -13.74 13.38 17.04
N PRO A 248 -14.90 13.99 16.74
CA PRO A 248 -16.08 13.43 16.09
C PRO A 248 -15.99 13.57 14.54
N ALA A 249 -15.07 12.87 13.89
CA ALA A 249 -15.25 12.53 12.49
C ALA A 249 -16.04 11.20 12.41
N SER A 250 -16.75 10.95 11.30
CA SER A 250 -17.33 9.62 11.07
C SER A 250 -16.20 8.59 11.05
N THR A 251 -16.04 7.87 12.16
CA THR A 251 -14.94 6.92 12.35
C THR A 251 -15.34 5.59 11.72
N SER A 252 -14.53 5.14 10.78
CA SER A 252 -14.65 3.80 10.19
C SER A 252 -13.37 3.03 10.51
N SER A 253 -13.50 1.88 11.17
CA SER A 253 -12.35 1.02 11.47
C SER A 253 -12.09 0.12 10.27
N TRP A 254 -10.91 0.24 9.65
CA TRP A 254 -10.50 -0.61 8.54
C TRP A 254 -9.46 -1.63 9.01
N PRO A 255 -9.62 -2.92 8.68
CA PRO A 255 -8.61 -3.92 9.00
C PRO A 255 -7.35 -3.69 8.18
N THR A 256 -6.18 -3.69 8.83
CA THR A 256 -4.88 -3.52 8.18
C THR A 256 -4.13 -4.84 8.10
N THR A 257 -3.63 -5.21 6.93
CA THR A 257 -2.65 -6.29 6.78
C THR A 257 -1.26 -5.73 7.01
N THR A 258 -0.63 -6.05 8.14
CA THR A 258 0.80 -5.76 8.36
C THR A 258 1.63 -6.70 7.50
N THR A 259 1.86 -6.35 6.23
CA THR A 259 2.90 -6.98 5.42
C THR A 259 4.03 -5.98 5.20
N ALA A 260 4.78 -5.69 6.27
CA ALA A 260 6.11 -5.11 6.18
C ALA A 260 6.88 -5.46 7.46
N THR A 261 7.57 -6.60 7.44
CA THR A 261 8.58 -6.92 8.44
C THR A 261 9.80 -6.01 8.19
N SER A 262 9.82 -4.80 8.74
CA SER A 262 11.10 -4.20 9.10
C SER A 262 11.55 -4.87 10.40
N ARG A 263 12.27 -5.99 10.26
CA ARG A 263 13.03 -6.53 11.38
C ARG A 263 14.22 -5.58 11.54
N ALA A 264 14.02 -4.50 12.30
CA ALA A 264 15.14 -3.80 12.92
C ALA A 264 15.84 -4.82 13.81
N GLY A 265 17.00 -5.31 13.36
CA GLY A 265 17.83 -6.20 14.15
C GLY A 265 18.17 -5.52 15.46
N ALA A 266 17.78 -6.13 16.58
CA ALA A 266 18.35 -5.78 17.86
C ALA A 266 19.89 -5.92 17.76
N PRO A 267 20.68 -4.95 18.22
CA PRO A 267 22.13 -5.08 18.21
C PRO A 267 22.53 -6.28 19.07
N ALA A 268 23.39 -7.13 18.52
CA ALA A 268 23.94 -8.27 19.23
C ALA A 268 24.69 -7.79 20.49
N PRO A 269 24.57 -8.49 21.64
CA PRO A 269 25.36 -8.16 22.81
C PRO A 269 26.86 -8.36 22.52
N PRO A 270 27.75 -7.52 23.09
CA PRO A 270 29.19 -7.64 22.84
C PRO A 270 29.73 -8.98 23.34
N PRO A 271 30.74 -9.56 22.67
CA PRO A 271 31.32 -10.83 23.08
C PRO A 271 31.95 -10.71 24.45
N ARG A 272 31.57 -11.63 25.35
CA ARG A 272 32.21 -11.82 26.65
C ARG A 272 33.68 -12.19 26.43
N SER A 273 34.59 -11.42 26.99
CA SER A 273 36.01 -11.74 27.07
C SER A 273 36.23 -12.91 28.03
N SER A 274 36.67 -14.04 27.50
CA SER A 274 37.23 -15.14 28.29
C SER A 274 38.73 -14.90 28.51
N PRO A 275 39.32 -15.25 29.66
CA PRO A 275 40.69 -14.91 29.99
C PRO A 275 41.70 -15.79 29.24
N ARG A 276 42.81 -15.19 28.79
CA ARG A 276 44.01 -15.88 28.31
C ARG A 276 44.66 -16.68 29.44
N PRO A 277 45.14 -17.90 29.21
CA PRO A 277 46.17 -18.50 30.06
C PRO A 277 47.57 -18.06 29.58
N SER A 278 48.39 -17.58 30.52
CA SER A 278 49.86 -17.45 30.37
C SER A 278 50.51 -18.85 30.36
N PRO A 279 51.67 -19.02 29.71
CA PRO A 279 52.96 -18.53 30.22
C PRO A 279 53.68 -17.54 29.32
#